data_AF-A0A5B8AYM2-F1
#
_entry.id   AF-A0A5B8AYM2-F1
#
_cell.length_a   1.000
_cell.length_b   1.000
_cell.length_c   1.000
_cell.angle_alpha   90.00
_cell.angle_beta   90.00
_cell.angle_gamma   90.00
#
_symmetry.space_group_name_H-M   'P 1'
#
loop_
_entity.id
_entity.type
_entity.pdbx_description
1 polymer ?
#
loop_
_entity_poly.entity_id
_entity_poly.type
_entity_poly.pdbx_seq_one_letter_code
_entity_poly.pdbx_strand_id
1 'polypeptide(L)'
;MRGRHNRTLNTMKTKNLPAVIPQRRKASLAARPTAPTVADPITPAGMADLTPAEQAELQALLAPLSPRRQAFVRHFITTSKASEAARRSGYAVGNVKATAWRISSHPSVKKALEGFRQLIARRAVYSFEDASRDFAEAAQFARDTGNATALARSFELRAKHHGFLSDKLDVRHQGDVAIFLPDRMGGDNG
;
A
#
# COMPACT_ATOMS: atom_id res chain seq x y z
N MET A 1 55.14 -67.11 20.39
CA MET A 1 55.91 -65.89 20.05
C MET A 1 54.94 -64.75 19.73
N ARG A 2 55.20 -63.54 20.25
CA ARG A 2 54.41 -62.29 20.14
C ARG A 2 53.08 -62.36 20.93
N GLY A 3 52.91 -61.75 22.10
CA GLY A 3 53.17 -60.36 22.50
C GLY A 3 51.80 -59.66 22.63
N ARG A 4 51.45 -58.79 23.58
CA ARG A 4 52.10 -58.15 24.71
C ARG A 4 50.96 -57.63 25.62
N HIS A 5 51.13 -57.79 26.93
CA HIS A 5 50.97 -56.75 27.96
C HIS A 5 49.57 -56.15 28.21
N ASN A 6 49.01 -56.60 29.34
CA ASN A 6 48.41 -55.81 30.43
C ASN A 6 48.35 -54.29 30.22
N ARG A 7 47.14 -53.72 30.39
CA ARG A 7 47.00 -52.62 31.37
C ARG A 7 45.59 -52.52 31.92
N THR A 8 45.57 -52.54 33.25
CA THR A 8 44.47 -52.40 34.18
C THR A 8 43.65 -51.13 33.97
N LEU A 9 42.34 -51.30 34.09
CA LEU A 9 41.33 -50.26 34.23
C LEU A 9 41.73 -49.29 35.34
N ASN A 10 41.86 -48.00 35.00
CA ASN A 10 41.96 -46.96 36.00
C ASN A 10 40.81 -45.96 35.80
N THR A 11 39.95 -45.96 36.80
CA THR A 11 38.80 -45.08 36.99
C THR A 11 39.25 -43.64 37.07
N MET A 12 38.78 -42.78 36.17
CA MET A 12 38.86 -41.33 36.35
C MET A 12 37.48 -40.69 36.28
N LYS A 13 36.98 -40.40 37.50
CA LYS A 13 36.18 -39.24 37.91
C LYS A 13 35.68 -38.35 36.76
N THR A 14 34.37 -38.41 36.53
CA THR A 14 33.56 -37.38 35.87
C THR A 14 33.72 -36.05 36.61
N LYS A 15 34.56 -35.15 36.11
CA LYS A 15 34.53 -33.74 36.49
C LYS A 15 33.53 -33.01 35.59
N ASN A 16 32.49 -32.49 36.21
CA ASN A 16 31.52 -31.54 35.66
C ASN A 16 32.22 -30.45 34.83
N LEU A 17 31.96 -30.44 33.53
CA LEU A 17 32.14 -29.28 32.67
C LEU A 17 30.83 -28.48 32.70
N PRO A 18 30.82 -27.20 33.11
CA PRO A 18 29.62 -26.39 32.97
C PRO A 18 29.34 -26.18 31.47
N ALA A 19 28.09 -26.46 31.07
CA ALA A 19 27.58 -26.09 29.76
C ALA A 19 27.68 -24.57 29.60
N VAL A 20 28.62 -24.10 28.78
CA VAL A 20 28.67 -22.71 28.34
C VAL A 20 27.52 -22.52 27.36
N ILE A 21 26.36 -22.16 27.89
CA ILE A 21 25.26 -21.62 27.10
C ILE A 21 25.79 -20.30 26.52
N PRO A 22 25.93 -20.15 25.19
CA PRO A 22 26.31 -18.86 24.63
C PRO A 22 25.21 -17.88 24.99
N GLN A 23 25.53 -16.92 25.86
CA GLN A 23 24.62 -15.83 26.19
C GLN A 23 24.27 -15.12 24.89
N ARG A 24 23.00 -15.23 24.51
CA ARG A 24 22.40 -14.47 23.42
C ARG A 24 22.62 -13.00 23.77
N ARG A 25 23.67 -12.38 23.20
CA ARG A 25 23.93 -10.95 23.34
C ARG A 25 22.61 -10.27 23.01
N LYS A 26 22.00 -9.62 24.01
CA LYS A 26 20.89 -8.71 23.78
C LYS A 26 21.47 -7.64 22.86
N ALA A 27 21.21 -7.78 21.56
CA ALA A 27 21.45 -6.70 20.62
C ALA A 27 20.75 -5.48 21.21
N SER A 28 21.54 -4.45 21.49
CA SER A 28 21.00 -3.20 22.01
C SER A 28 19.90 -2.76 21.06
N LEU A 29 18.79 -2.33 21.65
CA LEU A 29 17.69 -1.68 20.97
C LEU A 29 18.20 -0.30 20.50
N ALA A 30 19.14 -0.30 19.55
CA ALA A 30 19.50 0.89 18.81
C ALA A 30 18.22 1.35 18.12
N ALA A 31 17.92 2.64 18.30
CA ALA A 31 16.73 3.30 17.80
C ALA A 31 16.37 2.76 16.41
N ARG A 32 15.19 2.17 16.29
CA ARG A 32 14.59 1.89 14.97
C ARG A 32 14.75 3.18 14.18
N PRO A 33 15.47 3.19 13.05
CA PRO A 33 15.42 4.34 12.17
C PRO A 33 13.94 4.55 11.88
N THR A 34 13.43 5.72 12.25
CA THR A 34 12.12 6.17 11.82
C THR A 34 12.15 6.00 10.31
N ALA A 35 11.36 5.04 9.81
CA ALA A 35 11.25 4.84 8.37
C ALA A 35 11.01 6.23 7.76
N PRO A 36 11.71 6.60 6.68
CA PRO A 36 11.32 7.80 5.96
C PRO A 36 9.82 7.65 5.71
N THR A 37 9.05 8.67 6.12
CA THR A 37 7.63 8.76 5.80
C THR A 37 7.56 8.67 4.28
N VAL A 38 7.32 7.47 3.77
CA VAL A 38 6.96 7.25 2.38
C VAL A 38 5.74 8.15 2.23
N ALA A 39 5.88 9.20 1.43
CA ALA A 39 4.72 9.94 1.00
C ALA A 39 3.89 8.88 0.25
N ASP A 40 2.84 8.36 0.89
CA ASP A 40 2.04 7.32 0.27
C ASP A 40 1.63 7.87 -1.11
N PRO A 41 1.93 7.18 -2.23
CA PRO A 41 1.53 7.64 -3.57
C PRO A 41 0.00 7.72 -3.70
N ILE A 42 -0.72 7.30 -2.66
CA ILE A 42 -2.17 7.28 -2.52
C ILE A 42 -2.57 7.85 -1.14
N THR A 43 -1.85 8.83 -0.58
CA THR A 43 -2.44 9.61 0.52
C THR A 43 -3.69 10.29 -0.05
N PRO A 44 -4.90 10.05 0.49
CA PRO A 44 -6.08 10.77 0.02
C PRO A 44 -5.85 12.25 0.31
N ALA A 45 -5.51 12.99 -0.74
CA ALA A 45 -5.17 14.41 -0.66
C ALA A 45 -6.21 15.13 0.19
N GLY A 46 -5.77 15.67 1.33
CA GLY A 46 -6.60 16.61 2.08
C GLY A 46 -6.79 17.87 1.24
N MET A 47 -7.74 18.74 1.61
CA MET A 47 -7.88 20.04 0.93
C MET A 47 -6.57 20.85 0.90
N ALA A 48 -5.65 20.62 1.85
CA ALA A 48 -4.36 21.30 1.95
C ALA A 48 -3.38 20.91 0.83
N ASP A 49 -3.56 19.74 0.21
CA ASP A 49 -2.61 19.22 -0.78
C ASP A 49 -3.02 19.53 -2.21
N LEU A 50 -4.17 20.21 -2.41
CA LEU A 50 -4.68 20.59 -3.73
C LEU A 50 -3.86 21.73 -4.32
N THR A 51 -3.43 21.58 -5.57
CA THR A 51 -2.79 22.67 -6.34
C THR A 51 -3.77 23.83 -6.52
N PRO A 52 -3.30 25.07 -6.77
CA PRO A 52 -4.18 26.21 -7.01
C PRO A 52 -5.20 25.98 -8.14
N ALA A 53 -4.81 25.26 -9.19
CA ALA A 53 -5.71 24.91 -10.29
C ALA A 53 -6.84 23.97 -9.84
N GLU A 54 -6.52 22.95 -9.05
CA GLU A 54 -7.51 22.02 -8.49
C GLU A 54 -8.42 22.69 -7.45
N GLN A 55 -7.91 23.66 -6.70
CA GLN A 55 -8.73 24.47 -5.79
C GLN A 55 -9.76 25.29 -6.57
N ALA A 56 -9.38 25.87 -7.72
CA ALA A 56 -10.30 26.59 -8.59
C ALA A 56 -11.37 25.68 -9.20
N GLU A 57 -11.00 24.48 -9.63
CA GLU A 57 -11.95 23.49 -10.16
C GLU A 57 -12.92 22.97 -9.07
N LEU A 58 -12.41 22.70 -7.87
CA LEU A 58 -13.25 22.39 -6.71
C LEU A 58 -14.22 23.55 -6.42
N GLN A 59 -13.76 24.79 -6.46
CA GLN A 59 -14.63 25.95 -6.29
C GLN A 59 -15.74 26.01 -7.35
N ALA A 60 -15.42 25.69 -8.61
CA ALA A 60 -16.41 25.63 -9.69
C ALA A 60 -17.46 24.52 -9.46
N LEU A 61 -17.05 23.35 -8.95
CA LEU A 61 -17.97 22.26 -8.57
C LEU A 61 -18.91 22.67 -7.41
N LEU A 62 -18.43 23.52 -6.50
CA LEU A 62 -19.18 23.98 -5.33
C LEU A 62 -20.08 25.19 -5.60
N ALA A 63 -19.77 26.02 -6.60
CA ALA A 63 -20.51 27.23 -6.96
C ALA A 63 -22.05 27.06 -7.05
N PRO A 64 -22.61 25.98 -7.63
CA PRO A 64 -24.07 25.81 -7.70
C PRO A 64 -24.73 25.37 -6.37
N LEU A 65 -23.95 25.05 -5.33
CA LEU A 65 -24.47 24.61 -4.04
C LEU A 65 -24.74 25.81 -3.12
N SER A 66 -25.69 25.67 -2.20
CA SER A 66 -25.88 26.66 -1.14
C SER A 66 -24.67 26.71 -0.20
N PRO A 67 -24.36 27.85 0.45
CA PRO A 67 -23.17 28.00 1.29
C PRO A 67 -23.00 26.90 2.34
N ARG A 68 -24.12 26.46 2.94
CA ARG A 68 -24.12 25.39 3.95
C ARG A 68 -23.78 24.00 3.38
N ARG A 69 -24.21 23.73 2.14
CA ARG A 69 -23.86 22.49 1.42
C ARG A 69 -22.42 22.54 0.90
N GLN A 70 -21.92 23.71 0.51
CA GLN A 70 -20.51 23.90 0.19
C GLN A 70 -19.62 23.57 1.40
N ALA A 71 -19.96 24.10 2.58
CA ALA A 71 -19.26 23.78 3.82
C ALA A 71 -19.30 22.28 4.13
N PHE A 72 -20.43 21.60 3.86
CA PHE A 72 -20.54 20.15 4.03
C PHE A 72 -19.56 19.39 3.15
N VAL A 73 -19.51 19.71 1.86
CA VAL A 73 -18.59 19.05 0.93
C VAL A 73 -17.13 19.28 1.35
N ARG A 74 -16.75 20.52 1.71
CA ARG A 74 -15.39 20.84 2.18
C ARG A 74 -14.98 20.03 3.41
N HIS A 75 -15.82 19.97 4.44
CA HIS A 75 -15.53 19.17 5.62
C HIS A 75 -15.56 17.67 5.35
N PHE A 76 -16.40 17.22 4.43
CA PHE A 76 -16.45 15.82 4.04
C PHE A 76 -15.16 15.38 3.37
N ILE A 77 -14.62 16.20 2.46
CA ILE A 77 -13.33 15.95 1.80
C ILE A 77 -12.20 15.78 2.84
N THR A 78 -12.17 16.63 3.87
CA THR A 78 -11.13 16.57 4.91
C THR A 78 -11.31 15.38 5.87
N THR A 79 -12.53 15.06 6.28
CA THR A 79 -12.79 14.11 7.37
C THR A 79 -13.15 12.70 6.91
N SER A 80 -13.57 12.55 5.65
CA SER A 80 -14.19 11.34 5.09
C SER A 80 -15.39 10.82 5.93
N LYS A 81 -15.98 11.65 6.79
CA LYS A 81 -17.06 11.29 7.71
C LYS A 81 -18.24 12.23 7.55
N ALA A 82 -19.33 11.74 6.95
CA ALA A 82 -20.54 12.53 6.66
C ALA A 82 -21.16 13.17 7.91
N SER A 83 -21.20 12.44 9.02
CA SER A 83 -21.75 12.95 10.29
C SER A 83 -20.89 14.09 10.86
N GLU A 84 -19.57 13.97 10.77
CA GLU A 84 -18.65 14.98 11.25
C GLU A 84 -18.70 16.23 10.37
N ALA A 85 -18.75 16.03 9.05
CA ALA A 85 -18.94 17.10 8.08
C ALA A 85 -20.23 17.89 8.35
N ALA A 86 -21.36 17.20 8.54
CA ALA A 86 -22.64 17.85 8.85
C ALA A 86 -22.58 18.68 10.15
N ARG A 87 -21.92 18.17 11.20
CA ARG A 87 -21.75 18.91 12.45
C ARG A 87 -20.93 20.18 12.24
N ARG A 88 -19.80 20.08 11.53
CA ARG A 88 -18.90 21.21 11.25
C ARG A 88 -19.53 22.26 10.32
N SER A 89 -20.44 21.85 9.43
CA SER A 89 -21.24 22.77 8.60
C SER A 89 -22.43 23.41 9.31
N GLY A 90 -22.55 23.22 10.62
CA GLY A 90 -23.57 23.83 11.47
C GLY A 90 -24.94 23.17 11.40
N TYR A 91 -25.11 21.96 10.86
CA TYR A 91 -26.39 21.25 10.91
C TYR A 91 -26.76 20.80 12.33
N ALA A 92 -28.07 20.69 12.61
CA ALA A 92 -28.59 20.41 13.94
C ALA A 92 -28.07 19.08 14.51
N VAL A 93 -27.61 19.12 15.78
CA VAL A 93 -26.89 18.01 16.42
C VAL A 93 -27.80 16.84 16.78
N GLY A 94 -29.09 17.09 17.02
CA GLY A 94 -30.04 16.07 17.46
C GLY A 94 -30.28 14.96 16.44
N ASN A 95 -30.08 15.22 15.13
CA ASN A 95 -30.28 14.23 14.08
C ASN A 95 -29.19 14.31 13.00
N VAL A 96 -27.93 14.38 13.41
CA VAL A 96 -26.79 14.54 12.50
C VAL A 96 -26.70 13.40 11.50
N LYS A 97 -26.94 12.15 11.90
CA LYS A 97 -26.79 10.99 11.01
C LYS A 97 -27.80 11.01 9.87
N ALA A 98 -29.09 11.18 10.16
CA ALA A 98 -30.11 11.24 9.11
C ALA A 98 -29.95 12.51 8.26
N THR A 99 -29.56 13.62 8.88
CA THR A 99 -29.27 14.88 8.17
C THR A 99 -28.10 14.71 7.21
N ALA A 100 -27.00 14.10 7.65
CA ALA A 100 -25.83 13.81 6.83
C ALA A 100 -26.18 12.91 5.65
N TRP A 101 -26.94 11.83 5.88
CA TRP A 101 -27.41 10.93 4.82
C TRP A 101 -28.30 11.64 3.80
N ARG A 102 -29.24 12.47 4.26
CA ARG A 102 -30.12 13.25 3.38
C ARG A 102 -29.33 14.25 2.53
N ILE A 103 -28.32 14.90 3.12
CA ILE A 103 -27.48 15.87 2.41
C ILE A 103 -26.59 15.16 1.39
N SER A 104 -25.93 14.06 1.76
CA SER A 104 -25.05 13.32 0.86
C SER A 104 -25.81 12.64 -0.28
N SER A 105 -27.07 12.29 -0.06
CA SER A 105 -27.95 11.71 -1.09
C SER A 105 -28.55 12.77 -2.03
N HIS A 106 -28.41 14.06 -1.72
CA HIS A 106 -28.95 15.11 -2.57
C HIS A 106 -28.19 15.17 -3.91
N PRO A 107 -28.88 15.20 -5.07
CA PRO A 107 -28.23 15.05 -6.38
C PRO A 107 -27.08 16.03 -6.65
N SER A 108 -27.22 17.29 -6.26
CA SER A 108 -26.18 18.30 -6.48
C SER A 108 -24.95 18.10 -5.59
N VAL A 109 -25.15 17.67 -4.34
CA VAL A 109 -24.05 17.34 -3.42
C VAL A 109 -23.34 16.07 -3.90
N LYS A 110 -24.09 15.06 -4.31
CA LYS A 110 -23.55 13.83 -4.90
C LYS A 110 -22.71 14.13 -6.14
N LYS A 111 -23.19 15.00 -7.04
CA LYS A 111 -22.45 15.44 -8.23
C LYS A 111 -21.14 16.15 -7.88
N ALA A 112 -21.15 17.04 -6.87
CA ALA A 112 -19.93 17.72 -6.43
C ALA A 112 -18.91 16.75 -5.82
N LEU A 113 -19.37 15.79 -5.01
CA LEU A 113 -18.50 14.74 -4.44
C LEU A 113 -17.92 13.83 -5.52
N GLU A 114 -18.70 13.47 -6.52
CA GLU A 114 -18.23 12.66 -7.65
C GLU A 114 -17.23 13.42 -8.52
N GLY A 115 -17.49 14.70 -8.81
CA GLY A 115 -16.52 15.56 -9.51
C GLY A 115 -15.21 15.69 -8.74
N PHE A 116 -15.26 15.83 -7.41
CA PHE A 116 -14.06 15.82 -6.60
C PHE A 116 -13.31 14.47 -6.66
N ARG A 117 -14.02 13.34 -6.61
CA ARG A 117 -13.40 12.02 -6.76
C ARG A 117 -12.69 11.87 -8.10
N GLN A 118 -13.29 12.37 -9.18
CA GLN A 118 -12.67 12.37 -10.51
C GLN A 118 -11.42 13.26 -10.54
N LEU A 119 -11.48 14.43 -9.92
CA LEU A 119 -10.34 15.33 -9.79
C LEU A 119 -9.16 14.63 -9.09
N ILE A 120 -9.42 13.95 -7.97
CA ILE A 120 -8.39 13.17 -7.26
C ILE A 120 -7.96 11.93 -8.06
N ALA A 121 -8.87 11.26 -8.76
CA ALA A 121 -8.53 10.11 -9.58
C ALA A 121 -7.54 10.49 -10.71
N ARG A 122 -7.59 11.71 -11.24
CA ARG A 122 -6.59 12.22 -12.20
C ARG A 122 -5.20 12.36 -11.57
N ARG A 123 -5.08 12.56 -10.26
CA ARG A 123 -3.79 12.49 -9.55
C ARG A 123 -3.31 11.05 -9.36
N ALA A 124 -4.24 10.12 -9.20
CA ALA A 124 -3.92 8.71 -8.98
C ALA A 124 -3.40 7.99 -10.24
N VAL A 125 -2.90 8.74 -11.23
CA VAL A 125 -2.18 8.18 -12.38
C VAL A 125 -0.84 7.68 -11.88
N TYR A 126 -0.79 6.41 -11.54
CA TYR A 126 0.44 5.71 -11.22
C TYR A 126 1.16 5.38 -12.53
N SER A 127 2.23 6.12 -12.83
CA SER A 127 2.99 5.92 -14.05
C SER A 127 3.95 4.73 -13.93
N PHE A 128 4.48 4.30 -15.08
CA PHE A 128 5.53 3.28 -15.12
C PHE A 128 6.79 3.76 -14.38
N GLU A 129 7.11 5.04 -14.48
CA GLU A 129 8.24 5.70 -13.85
C GLU A 129 8.07 5.76 -12.32
N ASP A 130 6.86 6.04 -11.84
CA ASP A 130 6.55 6.04 -10.40
C ASP A 130 6.73 4.63 -9.82
N ALA A 131 6.22 3.61 -10.50
CA ALA A 131 6.45 2.22 -10.10
C ALA A 131 7.93 1.84 -10.04
N SER A 132 8.73 2.25 -11.03
CA SER A 132 10.16 1.98 -11.00
C SER A 132 10.88 2.73 -9.87
N ARG A 133 10.41 3.92 -9.46
CA ARG A 133 10.94 4.68 -8.34
C ARG A 133 10.62 3.99 -7.01
N ASP A 134 9.37 3.59 -6.81
CA ASP A 134 8.91 2.90 -5.60
C ASP A 134 9.70 1.60 -5.35
N PHE A 135 9.94 0.80 -6.39
CA PHE A 135 10.76 -0.41 -6.25
C PHE A 135 12.21 -0.11 -5.87
N ALA A 136 12.78 1.01 -6.35
CA ALA A 136 14.13 1.42 -6.00
C ALA A 136 14.20 1.89 -4.53
N GLU A 137 13.20 2.64 -4.06
CA GLU A 137 13.08 3.07 -2.67
C GLU A 137 12.86 1.89 -1.74
N ALA A 138 11.98 0.95 -2.10
CA ALA A 138 11.77 -0.29 -1.34
C ALA A 138 13.05 -1.14 -1.24
N ALA A 139 13.83 -1.22 -2.33
CA ALA A 139 15.13 -1.88 -2.30
C ALA A 139 16.11 -1.17 -1.37
N GLN A 140 16.14 0.17 -1.37
CA GLN A 140 17.00 0.93 -0.47
C GLN A 140 16.61 0.73 0.99
N PHE A 141 15.32 0.85 1.31
CA PHE A 141 14.80 0.58 2.65
C PHE A 141 15.13 -0.85 3.13
N ALA A 142 15.03 -1.84 2.25
CA ALA A 142 15.39 -3.21 2.56
C ALA A 142 16.89 -3.38 2.85
N ARG A 143 17.78 -2.63 2.18
CA ARG A 143 19.21 -2.59 2.52
C ARG A 143 19.42 -1.98 3.89
N ASP A 144 18.81 -0.82 4.15
CA ASP A 144 18.99 -0.06 5.38
C ASP A 144 18.50 -0.84 6.61
N THR A 145 17.44 -1.65 6.43
CA THR A 145 16.87 -2.50 7.48
C THR A 145 17.48 -3.91 7.54
N GLY A 146 18.38 -4.26 6.62
CA GLY A 146 18.99 -5.59 6.55
C GLY A 146 18.03 -6.72 6.19
N ASN A 147 16.91 -6.42 5.53
CA ASN A 147 15.90 -7.40 5.15
C ASN A 147 16.19 -7.99 3.75
N ALA A 148 16.99 -9.06 3.71
CA ALA A 148 17.42 -9.69 2.47
C ALA A 148 16.26 -10.19 1.59
N THR A 149 15.17 -10.70 2.19
CA THR A 149 14.01 -11.19 1.42
C THR A 149 13.26 -10.04 0.74
N ALA A 150 13.04 -8.94 1.46
CA ALA A 150 12.42 -7.74 0.88
C ALA A 150 13.30 -7.13 -0.22
N LEU A 151 14.63 -7.17 -0.04
CA LEU A 151 15.59 -6.70 -1.04
C LEU A 151 15.50 -7.54 -2.33
N ALA A 152 15.55 -8.86 -2.21
CA ALA A 152 15.43 -9.77 -3.35
C ALA A 152 14.10 -9.58 -4.09
N ARG A 153 12.99 -9.45 -3.36
CA ARG A 153 11.67 -9.20 -3.95
C ARG A 153 11.59 -7.85 -4.66
N SER A 154 12.18 -6.80 -4.11
CA SER A 154 12.20 -5.48 -4.78
C SER A 154 12.91 -5.55 -6.14
N PHE A 155 14.01 -6.29 -6.23
CA PHE A 155 14.72 -6.51 -7.49
C PHE A 155 13.94 -7.39 -8.48
N GLU A 156 13.31 -8.47 -8.00
CA GLU A 156 12.48 -9.33 -8.84
C GLU A 156 11.30 -8.55 -9.44
N LEU A 157 10.57 -7.79 -8.61
CA LEU A 157 9.44 -6.98 -9.05
C LEU A 157 9.90 -5.92 -10.06
N ARG A 158 11.03 -5.28 -9.82
CA ARG A 158 11.61 -4.34 -10.78
C ARG A 158 11.98 -5.03 -12.10
N ALA A 159 12.55 -6.22 -12.07
CA ALA A 159 12.87 -6.98 -13.29
C ALA A 159 11.60 -7.37 -14.08
N LYS A 160 10.52 -7.76 -13.38
CA LYS A 160 9.20 -8.02 -13.99
C LYS A 160 8.59 -6.76 -14.59
N HIS A 161 8.67 -5.65 -13.87
CA HIS A 161 8.17 -4.34 -14.32
C HIS A 161 8.84 -3.89 -15.62
N HIS A 162 10.16 -4.06 -15.74
CA HIS A 162 10.92 -3.74 -16.96
C HIS A 162 10.85 -4.83 -18.05
N GLY A 163 10.14 -5.94 -17.80
CA GLY A 163 9.99 -7.03 -18.77
C GLY A 163 11.22 -7.95 -18.92
N PHE A 164 12.24 -7.81 -18.08
CA PHE A 164 13.41 -8.70 -18.07
C PHE A 164 13.10 -10.08 -17.48
N LEU A 165 12.08 -10.16 -16.64
CA LEU A 165 11.61 -11.39 -16.02
C LEU A 165 10.13 -11.59 -16.35
N SER A 166 9.76 -12.79 -16.77
CA SER A 166 8.37 -13.18 -16.99
C SER A 166 8.10 -14.52 -16.32
N ASP A 167 6.88 -14.68 -15.80
CA ASP A 167 6.44 -15.94 -15.21
C ASP A 167 5.90 -16.83 -16.34
N LYS A 168 6.54 -17.99 -16.53
CA LYS A 168 6.07 -18.99 -17.48
C LYS A 168 5.03 -19.89 -16.81
N LEU A 169 3.82 -19.91 -17.34
CA LEU A 169 2.77 -20.85 -16.95
C LEU A 169 2.83 -22.10 -17.86
N ASP A 170 3.05 -23.27 -17.26
CA ASP A 170 2.83 -24.57 -17.92
C ASP A 170 1.40 -25.02 -17.59
N VAL A 171 0.47 -24.85 -18.53
CA VAL A 171 -0.92 -25.27 -18.38
C VAL A 171 -1.12 -26.58 -19.11
N ARG A 172 -1.18 -27.68 -18.38
CA ARG A 172 -1.60 -28.98 -18.90
C ARG A 172 -3.11 -29.12 -18.68
N HIS A 173 -3.87 -29.11 -19.78
CA HIS A 173 -5.31 -29.30 -19.72
C HIS A 173 -5.68 -30.72 -20.17
N GLN A 174 -6.55 -31.39 -19.41
CA GLN A 174 -7.23 -32.61 -19.85
C GLN A 174 -8.71 -32.26 -20.06
N GLY A 175 -9.09 -32.08 -21.33
CA GLY A 175 -10.42 -31.64 -21.75
C GLY A 175 -10.37 -30.93 -23.11
N ASP A 176 -11.53 -30.65 -23.70
CA ASP A 176 -11.62 -29.84 -24.92
C ASP A 176 -11.34 -28.37 -24.59
N VAL A 177 -10.25 -27.83 -25.14
CA VAL A 177 -9.90 -26.41 -24.99
C VAL A 177 -10.61 -25.62 -26.09
N ALA A 178 -11.65 -24.87 -25.73
CA ALA A 178 -12.17 -23.81 -26.57
C ALA A 178 -11.34 -22.53 -26.35
N ILE A 179 -10.41 -22.24 -27.26
CA ILE A 179 -9.70 -20.95 -27.27
C ILE A 179 -10.62 -19.94 -27.94
N PHE A 180 -11.25 -19.08 -27.14
CA PHE A 180 -12.03 -17.95 -27.65
C PHE A 180 -11.07 -16.83 -28.04
N LEU A 181 -10.67 -16.81 -29.32
CA LEU A 181 -10.00 -15.66 -29.91
C LEU A 181 -11.07 -14.60 -30.16
N PRO A 182 -11.06 -13.44 -29.48
CA PRO A 182 -11.99 -12.38 -29.81
C PRO A 182 -11.76 -11.97 -31.26
N ASP A 183 -12.85 -11.81 -32.02
CA ASP A 183 -12.79 -11.32 -33.39
C ASP A 183 -11.91 -10.06 -33.43
N ARG A 184 -10.94 -10.08 -34.34
CA ARG A 184 -10.09 -8.93 -34.60
C ARG A 184 -11.01 -7.85 -35.19
N MET A 185 -11.56 -7.00 -34.35
CA MET A 185 -12.37 -5.85 -34.76
C MET A 185 -11.55 -5.02 -35.76
N GLY A 186 -11.90 -5.10 -37.05
CA GLY A 186 -11.31 -4.28 -38.10
C GLY A 186 -10.88 -5.06 -39.33
N GLY A 187 -11.83 -5.41 -40.18
CA GLY A 187 -11.60 -5.96 -41.52
C GLY A 187 -12.87 -5.96 -42.36
N ASP A 188 -13.68 -4.92 -42.25
CA ASP A 188 -14.86 -4.72 -43.10
C ASP A 188 -14.38 -4.12 -44.43
N ASN A 189 -14.29 -4.97 -45.47
CA ASN A 189 -14.13 -4.55 -46.85
C ASN A 189 -15.29 -5.18 -47.63
N GLY A 190 -16.39 -4.43 -47.75
CA GLY A 190 -17.50 -4.65 -48.67
C GLY A 190 -17.85 -3.34 -49.34
#